data_AF-A0A2B7YG25-F1
#
_entry.id   AF-A0A2B7YG25-F1
#
_cell.length_a   1.000
_cell.length_b   1.000
_cell.length_c   1.000
_cell.angle_alpha   90.00
_cell.angle_beta   90.00
_cell.angle_gamma   90.00
#
_symmetry.space_group_name_H-M   'P 1'
#
loop_
_entity.id
_entity.type
_entity.pdbx_description
1 polymer ?
#
loop_
_entity_poly.entity_id
_entity_poly.type
_entity_poly.pdbx_seq_one_letter_code
_entity_poly.pdbx_strand_id
1 'polypeptide(L)'
;MTLWLIAGAFLAAFLGGIIYSIVGIIPGTDETATMAPVTLVLVLLKVHPIILFSWTIGIMVAMQITHTIPTSMAALPGSTMAVPMVYYSSLAKRLGIPHIAMRKMAAGSLIGSIIAVPFSVIFAYLLAPLGDKISPYIGLIFTIGAVIIAYMSNARWAAVICLIPYSFLIQGFQRLSTEAVGKNLFISIFMGITIGPMISELFNILVPKMRNKQKREKPNEIWLAPDSKKKLSLYPNPFKLLTRKQNKDVLVTSVVSTASFTFSPVGTTVLLGELVAGRKKELYEKVTSTVGVQDAVSNATYIGGIIIPLLAFGLPLSPVALGPAAPLFNAPPVFTVSPINNLHNYLDVWHYIVFGFIGIFGGSLLAYPVSITKARSWTEKMFKGISHEALIGSFLGLIFMLAYYEAGFIGIIIALCIGLFGGILHNIFEIHTGVQFMAYYASAWIVSHLLALV
;
A
#
# COMPACT_ATOMS: atom_id res chain seq x y z
N MET A 1 -28.51 -0.90 -12.57
CA MET A 1 -27.48 -1.80 -11.97
C MET A 1 -27.97 -3.23 -12.05
N THR A 2 -27.25 -4.14 -12.69
CA THR A 2 -27.62 -5.56 -12.77
C THR A 2 -27.21 -6.28 -11.48
N LEU A 3 -28.06 -7.18 -10.97
CA LEU A 3 -27.80 -7.98 -9.76
C LEU A 3 -26.44 -8.72 -9.82
N TRP A 4 -26.06 -9.12 -11.03
CA TRP A 4 -24.77 -9.73 -11.35
C TRP A 4 -23.56 -8.89 -10.93
N LEU A 5 -23.59 -7.56 -11.14
CA LEU A 5 -22.46 -6.69 -10.79
C LEU A 5 -22.27 -6.56 -9.29
N ILE A 6 -23.37 -6.51 -8.52
CA ILE A 6 -23.33 -6.47 -7.06
C ILE A 6 -22.76 -7.77 -6.51
N ALA A 7 -23.28 -8.90 -6.98
CA ALA A 7 -22.81 -10.22 -6.57
C ALA A 7 -21.35 -10.45 -6.96
N GLY A 8 -20.96 -10.08 -8.18
CA GLY A 8 -19.58 -10.18 -8.66
C GLY A 8 -18.62 -9.28 -7.88
N ALA A 9 -19.01 -8.04 -7.57
CA ALA A 9 -18.24 -7.12 -6.74
C ALA A 9 -18.01 -7.65 -5.33
N PHE A 10 -19.07 -8.15 -4.68
CA PHE A 10 -18.97 -8.73 -3.36
C PHE A 10 -18.11 -9.99 -3.36
N LEU A 11 -18.31 -10.89 -4.32
CA LEU A 11 -17.56 -12.15 -4.43
C LEU A 11 -16.07 -11.89 -4.69
N ALA A 12 -15.74 -10.95 -5.58
CA ALA A 12 -14.37 -10.55 -5.81
C ALA A 12 -13.74 -9.95 -4.54
N ALA A 13 -14.40 -8.98 -3.89
CA ALA A 13 -13.93 -8.37 -2.65
C ALA A 13 -13.76 -9.41 -1.52
N PHE A 14 -14.66 -10.39 -1.43
CA PHE A 14 -14.61 -11.44 -0.43
C PHE A 14 -13.47 -12.43 -0.69
N LEU A 15 -13.35 -12.96 -1.92
CA LEU A 15 -12.25 -13.87 -2.29
C LEU A 15 -10.88 -13.18 -2.15
N GLY A 16 -10.78 -11.94 -2.62
CA GLY A 16 -9.61 -11.11 -2.38
C GLY A 16 -9.34 -10.92 -0.89
N GLY A 17 -10.39 -10.65 -0.11
CA GLY A 17 -10.32 -10.58 1.33
C GLY A 17 -9.75 -11.83 1.99
N ILE A 18 -10.11 -13.02 1.53
CA ILE A 18 -9.54 -14.29 2.00
C ILE A 18 -8.05 -14.36 1.70
N ILE A 19 -7.65 -14.09 0.44
CA ILE A 19 -6.26 -14.18 0.00
C ILE A 19 -5.39 -13.19 0.77
N TYR A 20 -5.81 -11.93 0.83
CA TYR A 20 -5.02 -10.88 1.48
C TYR A 20 -5.11 -10.89 3.00
N SER A 21 -6.07 -11.61 3.58
CA SER A 21 -6.01 -11.97 5.00
C SER A 21 -4.87 -12.93 5.31
N ILE A 22 -4.54 -13.84 4.39
CA ILE A 22 -3.39 -14.75 4.56
C ILE A 22 -2.09 -13.99 4.32
N VAL A 23 -2.02 -13.22 3.23
CA VAL A 23 -0.83 -12.42 2.88
C VAL A 23 -0.51 -11.40 3.98
N GLY A 24 -1.50 -10.63 4.45
CA GLY A 24 -1.28 -9.59 5.46
C GLY A 24 -0.78 -10.11 6.81
N ILE A 25 -0.98 -11.40 7.13
CA ILE A 25 -0.45 -11.98 8.37
C ILE A 25 1.07 -12.16 8.28
N ILE A 26 1.62 -12.32 7.08
CA ILE A 26 3.05 -12.57 6.85
C ILE A 26 3.85 -11.28 7.09
N PRO A 27 4.78 -11.25 8.07
CA PRO A 27 5.60 -10.07 8.35
C PRO A 27 6.43 -9.65 7.15
N GLY A 28 6.58 -8.34 7.00
CA GLY A 28 7.40 -7.75 5.96
C GLY A 28 6.79 -7.84 4.56
N THR A 29 5.48 -8.07 4.45
CA THR A 29 4.82 -8.02 3.13
C THR A 29 4.67 -6.58 2.65
N ASP A 30 4.98 -6.34 1.37
CA ASP A 30 4.74 -5.03 0.73
C ASP A 30 3.39 -5.07 -0.01
N GLU A 31 2.49 -4.18 0.38
CA GLU A 31 1.18 -3.99 -0.23
C GLU A 31 1.30 -3.77 -1.72
N THR A 32 2.28 -2.98 -2.16
CA THR A 32 2.51 -2.71 -3.58
C THR A 32 2.96 -3.97 -4.31
N ALA A 33 3.93 -4.70 -3.73
CA ALA A 33 4.48 -5.93 -4.31
C ALA A 33 3.48 -7.08 -4.38
N THR A 34 2.45 -7.03 -3.55
CA THR A 34 1.47 -8.11 -3.49
C THR A 34 0.15 -7.74 -4.18
N MET A 35 -0.39 -6.53 -3.97
CA MET A 35 -1.69 -6.09 -4.51
C MET A 35 -1.65 -5.69 -5.97
N ALA A 36 -0.66 -4.89 -6.35
CA ALA A 36 -0.61 -4.32 -7.69
C ALA A 36 -0.49 -5.40 -8.77
N PRO A 37 0.38 -6.42 -8.63
CA PRO A 37 0.51 -7.43 -9.68
C PRO A 37 -0.77 -8.27 -9.88
N VAL A 38 -1.44 -8.68 -8.79
CA VAL A 38 -2.68 -9.46 -8.86
C VAL A 38 -3.82 -8.61 -9.44
N THR A 39 -3.91 -7.35 -9.01
CA THR A 39 -4.90 -6.41 -9.56
C THR A 39 -4.64 -6.16 -11.04
N LEU A 40 -3.38 -6.03 -11.45
CA LEU A 40 -3.00 -5.87 -12.85
C LEU A 40 -3.41 -7.09 -13.69
N VAL A 41 -3.23 -8.32 -13.19
CA VAL A 41 -3.73 -9.51 -13.88
C VAL A 41 -5.24 -9.43 -14.10
N LEU A 42 -6.02 -9.07 -13.07
CA LEU A 42 -7.48 -8.93 -13.21
C LEU A 42 -7.88 -7.83 -14.21
N VAL A 43 -7.14 -6.72 -14.24
CA VAL A 43 -7.33 -5.65 -15.22
C VAL A 43 -7.05 -6.17 -16.64
N LEU A 44 -5.94 -6.88 -16.85
CA LEU A 44 -5.58 -7.46 -18.14
C LEU A 44 -6.56 -8.55 -18.60
N LEU A 45 -7.20 -9.25 -17.67
CA LEU A 45 -8.31 -10.17 -17.92
C LEU A 45 -9.64 -9.45 -18.24
N LYS A 46 -9.64 -8.12 -18.31
CA LYS A 46 -10.80 -7.27 -18.63
C LYS A 46 -11.98 -7.48 -17.67
N VAL A 47 -11.70 -7.73 -16.39
CA VAL A 47 -12.73 -7.74 -15.35
C VAL A 47 -13.42 -6.38 -15.30
N HIS A 48 -14.72 -6.37 -15.05
CA HIS A 48 -15.52 -5.14 -15.07
C HIS A 48 -14.99 -4.09 -14.06
N PRO A 49 -14.86 -2.79 -14.43
CA PRO A 49 -14.27 -1.74 -13.59
C PRO A 49 -14.86 -1.62 -12.17
N ILE A 50 -16.19 -1.74 -12.05
CA ILE A 50 -16.89 -1.75 -10.75
C ILE A 50 -16.45 -2.91 -9.84
N ILE A 51 -16.23 -4.09 -10.42
CA ILE A 51 -15.78 -5.28 -9.69
C ILE A 51 -14.32 -5.09 -9.26
N LEU A 52 -13.48 -4.57 -10.15
CA LEU A 52 -12.09 -4.22 -9.85
C LEU A 52 -11.98 -3.22 -8.71
N PHE A 53 -12.81 -2.17 -8.71
CA PHE A 53 -12.86 -1.18 -7.63
C PHE A 53 -13.19 -1.84 -6.29
N SER A 54 -14.24 -2.66 -6.24
CA SER A 54 -14.66 -3.38 -5.03
C SER A 54 -13.59 -4.37 -4.55
N TRP A 55 -12.97 -5.08 -5.49
CA TRP A 55 -11.83 -5.96 -5.25
C TRP A 55 -10.69 -5.19 -4.57
N THR A 56 -10.25 -4.07 -5.15
CA THR A 56 -9.11 -3.30 -4.65
C THR A 56 -9.38 -2.76 -3.24
N ILE A 57 -10.58 -2.20 -2.98
CA ILE A 57 -10.95 -1.77 -1.63
C ILE A 57 -10.99 -2.97 -0.67
N GLY A 58 -11.55 -4.11 -1.10
CA GLY A 58 -11.64 -5.32 -0.28
C GLY A 58 -10.28 -5.89 0.12
N ILE A 59 -9.35 -6.05 -0.83
CA ILE A 59 -8.01 -6.57 -0.53
C ILE A 59 -7.23 -5.63 0.39
N MET A 60 -7.36 -4.31 0.21
CA MET A 60 -6.70 -3.31 1.06
C MET A 60 -7.19 -3.39 2.49
N VAL A 61 -8.51 -3.37 2.67
CA VAL A 61 -9.11 -3.49 4.01
C VAL A 61 -8.70 -4.81 4.66
N ALA A 62 -8.70 -5.91 3.92
CA ALA A 62 -8.31 -7.21 4.46
C ALA A 62 -6.84 -7.26 4.89
N MET A 63 -5.92 -6.80 4.03
CA MET A 63 -4.49 -6.77 4.35
C MET A 63 -4.22 -5.86 5.54
N GLN A 64 -4.81 -4.66 5.57
CA GLN A 64 -4.62 -3.70 6.64
C GLN A 64 -5.26 -4.13 7.96
N ILE A 65 -6.30 -4.97 7.95
CA ILE A 65 -6.83 -5.52 9.20
C ILE A 65 -5.92 -6.64 9.71
N THR A 66 -5.46 -7.51 8.81
CA THR A 66 -4.71 -8.71 9.19
C THR A 66 -3.25 -8.46 9.53
N HIS A 67 -2.63 -7.42 8.97
CA HIS A 67 -1.27 -7.03 9.32
C HIS A 67 -1.12 -6.61 10.79
N THR A 68 -2.23 -6.34 11.49
CA THR A 68 -2.23 -5.99 12.91
C THR A 68 -1.84 -7.18 13.78
N ILE A 69 -2.03 -8.41 13.27
CA ILE A 69 -1.71 -9.66 13.96
C ILE A 69 -0.19 -9.76 14.23
N PRO A 70 0.69 -9.85 13.21
CA PRO A 70 2.14 -9.89 13.45
C PRO A 70 2.66 -8.60 14.11
N THR A 71 2.12 -7.45 13.72
CA THR A 71 2.53 -6.13 14.24
C THR A 71 2.34 -6.04 15.74
N SER A 72 1.17 -6.42 16.23
CA SER A 72 0.88 -6.30 17.65
C SER A 72 1.36 -7.50 18.48
N MET A 73 1.31 -8.72 17.94
CA MET A 73 1.66 -9.93 18.72
C MET A 73 3.16 -10.19 18.75
N ALA A 74 3.85 -9.97 17.63
CA ALA A 74 5.29 -10.20 17.51
C ALA A 74 6.12 -8.91 17.62
N ALA A 75 5.51 -7.72 17.53
CA ALA A 75 6.21 -6.45 17.35
C ALA A 75 7.08 -6.45 16.08
N LEU A 76 6.58 -7.09 15.02
CA LEU A 76 7.19 -7.15 13.71
C LEU A 76 6.22 -6.55 12.69
N PRO A 77 6.65 -5.63 11.81
CA PRO A 77 5.73 -4.99 10.88
C PRO A 77 5.08 -6.07 10.00
N GLY A 78 3.76 -6.17 10.05
CA GLY A 78 2.98 -7.06 9.18
C GLY A 78 3.11 -6.63 7.72
N SER A 79 3.12 -5.33 7.50
CA SER A 79 3.36 -4.74 6.19
C SER A 79 4.13 -3.43 6.31
N THR A 80 4.46 -2.81 5.17
CA THR A 80 5.18 -1.52 5.16
C THR A 80 4.42 -0.43 5.91
N MET A 81 3.08 -0.46 5.85
CA MET A 81 2.23 0.47 6.59
C MET A 81 2.20 0.23 8.09
N ALA A 82 2.62 -0.95 8.56
CA ALA A 82 2.67 -1.26 9.98
C ALA A 82 3.93 -0.76 10.68
N VAL A 83 4.96 -0.33 9.92
CA VAL A 83 6.27 0.09 10.46
C VAL A 83 6.13 1.18 11.56
N PRO A 84 5.32 2.25 11.37
CA PRO A 84 5.08 3.26 12.42
C PRO A 84 4.47 2.71 13.72
N MET A 85 3.81 1.56 13.66
CA MET A 85 3.07 0.97 14.77
C MET A 85 3.93 0.01 15.60
N VAL A 86 5.09 -0.40 15.08
CA VAL A 86 5.98 -1.38 15.73
C VAL A 86 6.46 -0.89 17.10
N TYR A 87 6.82 0.39 17.20
CA TYR A 87 7.28 0.97 18.47
C TYR A 87 6.23 0.84 19.58
N TYR A 88 5.01 1.32 19.32
CA TYR A 88 3.91 1.25 20.29
C TYR A 88 3.42 -0.20 20.51
N SER A 89 3.52 -1.05 19.51
CA SER A 89 3.22 -2.49 19.65
C SER A 89 4.24 -3.20 20.53
N SER A 90 5.53 -2.84 20.45
CA SER A 90 6.58 -3.30 21.35
C SER A 90 6.32 -2.86 22.79
N LEU A 91 5.90 -1.61 22.99
CA LEU A 91 5.45 -1.13 24.31
C LEU A 91 4.23 -1.92 24.82
N ALA A 92 3.22 -2.15 23.98
CA ALA A 92 2.04 -2.95 24.32
C ALA A 92 2.41 -4.38 24.73
N LYS A 93 3.37 -4.98 24.03
CA LYS A 93 3.91 -6.32 24.33
C LYS A 93 4.60 -6.33 25.70
N ARG A 94 5.45 -5.34 25.99
CA ARG A 94 6.13 -5.19 27.31
C ARG A 94 5.14 -4.98 28.45
N LEU A 95 4.01 -4.32 28.18
CA LEU A 95 2.91 -4.14 29.14
C LEU A 95 2.02 -5.37 29.32
N GLY A 96 2.26 -6.46 28.58
CA GLY A 96 1.44 -7.68 28.65
C GLY A 96 0.07 -7.56 27.97
N ILE A 97 -0.15 -6.55 27.14
CA ILE A 97 -1.44 -6.25 26.49
C ILE A 97 -1.44 -6.31 24.94
N PRO A 98 -0.63 -7.15 24.26
CA PRO A 98 -0.59 -7.17 22.79
C PRO A 98 -1.95 -7.54 22.17
N HIS A 99 -2.74 -8.39 22.83
CA HIS A 99 -4.08 -8.74 22.38
C HIS A 99 -5.08 -7.56 22.44
N ILE A 100 -4.86 -6.59 23.34
CA ILE A 100 -5.68 -5.37 23.41
C ILE A 100 -5.27 -4.43 22.29
N ALA A 101 -3.96 -4.19 22.11
CA ALA A 101 -3.44 -3.35 21.04
C ALA A 101 -3.92 -3.83 19.67
N MET A 102 -3.77 -5.13 19.38
CA MET A 102 -4.26 -5.75 18.13
C MET A 102 -5.75 -5.48 17.89
N ARG A 103 -6.61 -5.69 18.90
CA ARG A 103 -8.06 -5.44 18.78
C ARG A 103 -8.38 -3.98 18.49
N LYS A 104 -7.63 -3.05 19.09
CA LYS A 104 -7.79 -1.60 18.90
C LYS A 104 -7.32 -1.18 17.51
N MET A 105 -6.23 -1.76 17.01
CA MET A 105 -5.73 -1.59 15.64
C MET A 105 -6.79 -2.07 14.65
N ALA A 106 -7.15 -3.35 14.68
CA ALA A 106 -8.13 -3.93 13.76
C ALA A 106 -9.48 -3.19 13.76
N ALA A 107 -9.94 -2.71 14.93
CA ALA A 107 -11.12 -1.87 15.03
C ALA A 107 -10.92 -0.48 14.41
N GLY A 108 -9.78 0.16 14.68
CA GLY A 108 -9.39 1.43 14.10
C GLY A 108 -9.31 1.37 12.58
N SER A 109 -8.64 0.35 12.05
CA SER A 109 -8.52 0.08 10.61
C SER A 109 -9.88 -0.08 9.93
N LEU A 110 -10.82 -0.85 10.50
CA LEU A 110 -12.17 -0.98 9.95
C LEU A 110 -12.98 0.33 10.03
N ILE A 111 -12.93 1.05 11.16
CA ILE A 111 -13.63 2.33 11.32
C ILE A 111 -13.08 3.38 10.37
N GLY A 112 -11.74 3.47 10.26
CA GLY A 112 -11.06 4.37 9.34
C GLY A 112 -11.50 4.14 7.91
N SER A 113 -11.64 2.88 7.49
CA SER A 113 -12.13 2.54 6.16
C SER A 113 -13.58 2.98 5.91
N ILE A 114 -14.47 2.74 6.89
CA ILE A 114 -15.89 3.14 6.82
C ILE A 114 -16.02 4.67 6.70
N ILE A 115 -15.18 5.41 7.41
CA ILE A 115 -15.17 6.89 7.38
C ILE A 115 -14.56 7.39 6.06
N ALA A 116 -13.48 6.77 5.59
CA ALA A 116 -12.75 7.29 4.44
C ALA A 116 -13.59 7.31 3.17
N VAL A 117 -14.38 6.28 2.88
CA VAL A 117 -15.19 6.22 1.64
C VAL A 117 -16.06 7.48 1.41
N PRO A 118 -16.97 7.87 2.31
CA PRO A 118 -17.80 9.06 2.09
C PRO A 118 -16.98 10.35 2.06
N PHE A 119 -15.97 10.49 2.93
CA PHE A 119 -15.14 11.70 2.96
C PHE A 119 -14.23 11.84 1.74
N SER A 120 -13.73 10.74 1.20
CA SER A 120 -12.99 10.72 -0.07
C SER A 120 -13.85 11.24 -1.21
N VAL A 121 -15.11 10.81 -1.30
CA VAL A 121 -16.02 11.28 -2.35
C VAL A 121 -16.33 12.78 -2.17
N ILE A 122 -16.54 13.24 -0.94
CA ILE A 122 -16.74 14.68 -0.65
C ILE A 122 -15.52 15.51 -1.07
N PHE A 123 -14.31 15.10 -0.68
CA PHE A 123 -13.10 15.82 -1.06
C PHE A 123 -12.83 15.74 -2.56
N ALA A 124 -13.10 14.60 -3.18
CA ALA A 124 -12.97 14.46 -4.62
C ALA A 124 -13.92 15.40 -5.37
N TYR A 125 -15.17 15.52 -4.92
CA TYR A 125 -16.14 16.45 -5.50
C TYR A 125 -15.70 17.91 -5.35
N LEU A 126 -15.12 18.27 -4.19
CA LEU A 126 -14.55 19.61 -3.96
C LEU A 126 -13.36 19.92 -4.89
N LEU A 127 -12.56 18.90 -5.21
CA LEU A 127 -11.34 19.02 -6.01
C LEU A 127 -11.56 18.85 -7.52
N ALA A 128 -12.64 18.20 -7.95
CA ALA A 128 -12.94 17.94 -9.37
C ALA A 128 -12.90 19.20 -10.26
N PRO A 129 -13.42 20.38 -9.83
CA PRO A 129 -13.33 21.61 -10.63
C PRO A 129 -11.89 22.11 -10.89
N LEU A 130 -10.90 21.61 -10.14
CA LEU A 130 -9.50 21.95 -10.34
C LEU A 130 -8.82 21.06 -11.38
N GLY A 131 -9.41 19.90 -11.74
CA GLY A 131 -8.79 18.92 -12.63
C GLY A 131 -8.44 19.48 -14.01
N ASP A 132 -9.38 20.17 -14.66
CA ASP A 132 -9.16 20.77 -15.99
C ASP A 132 -8.07 21.84 -15.99
N LYS A 133 -7.90 22.55 -14.85
CA LYS A 133 -6.85 23.57 -14.66
C LYS A 133 -5.49 22.96 -14.37
N ILE A 134 -5.46 21.73 -13.86
CA ILE A 134 -4.25 21.01 -13.43
C ILE A 134 -3.60 20.25 -14.59
N SER A 135 -4.40 19.76 -15.55
CA SER A 135 -3.94 18.91 -16.65
C SER A 135 -2.69 19.41 -17.42
N PRO A 136 -2.55 20.72 -17.73
CA PRO A 136 -1.35 21.22 -18.41
C PRO A 136 -0.08 21.16 -17.55
N TYR A 137 -0.23 21.18 -16.23
CA TYR A 137 0.86 21.28 -15.26
C TYR A 137 1.22 19.93 -14.62
N ILE A 138 0.67 18.81 -15.11
CA ILE A 138 0.86 17.48 -14.53
C ILE A 138 2.35 17.14 -14.33
N GLY A 139 3.18 17.34 -15.36
CA GLY A 139 4.63 17.03 -15.27
C GLY A 139 5.34 17.84 -14.19
N LEU A 140 4.99 19.11 -14.04
CA LEU A 140 5.51 19.99 -13.00
C LEU A 140 4.98 19.60 -11.62
N ILE A 141 3.70 19.23 -11.51
CA ILE A 141 3.08 18.79 -10.25
C ILE A 141 3.70 17.48 -9.77
N PHE A 142 3.93 16.52 -10.67
CA PHE A 142 4.66 15.29 -10.33
C PHE A 142 6.08 15.58 -9.89
N THR A 143 6.76 16.54 -10.52
CA THR A 143 8.12 16.91 -10.14
C THR A 143 8.17 17.57 -8.75
N ILE A 144 7.28 18.53 -8.49
CA ILE A 144 7.17 19.17 -7.17
C ILE A 144 6.77 18.13 -6.11
N GLY A 145 5.81 17.26 -6.42
CA GLY A 145 5.40 16.15 -5.56
C GLY A 145 6.57 15.20 -5.25
N ALA A 146 7.37 14.85 -6.26
CA ALA A 146 8.57 14.03 -6.10
C ALA A 146 9.58 14.71 -5.17
N VAL A 147 9.84 16.01 -5.32
CA VAL A 147 10.75 16.76 -4.46
C VAL A 147 10.25 16.82 -3.02
N ILE A 148 8.96 17.09 -2.80
CA ILE A 148 8.37 17.14 -1.45
C ILE A 148 8.46 15.77 -0.78
N ILE A 149 8.05 14.69 -1.47
CA ILE A 149 8.07 13.35 -0.92
C ILE A 149 9.51 12.87 -0.68
N ALA A 150 10.43 13.18 -1.59
CA ALA A 150 11.86 12.90 -1.42
C ALA A 150 12.43 13.61 -0.19
N TYR A 151 12.09 14.89 0.00
CA TYR A 151 12.54 15.65 1.16
C TYR A 151 11.96 15.12 2.48
N MET A 152 10.73 14.62 2.45
CA MET A 152 10.07 13.98 3.61
C MET A 152 10.62 12.59 3.94
N SER A 153 11.39 11.97 3.04
CA SER A 153 12.04 10.68 3.31
C SER A 153 13.20 10.83 4.30
N ASN A 154 13.65 9.71 4.88
CA ASN A 154 14.79 9.71 5.81
C ASN A 154 16.08 10.28 5.18
N ALA A 155 16.26 10.07 3.88
CA ALA A 155 17.41 10.53 3.12
C ALA A 155 17.36 12.03 2.75
N ARG A 156 16.20 12.69 2.93
CA ARG A 156 15.99 14.15 2.74
C ARG A 156 16.62 14.67 1.43
N TRP A 157 17.64 15.52 1.53
CA TRP A 157 18.33 16.11 0.38
C TRP A 157 19.02 15.09 -0.53
N ALA A 158 19.53 13.99 0.02
CA ALA A 158 20.12 12.93 -0.80
C ALA A 158 19.06 12.31 -1.72
N ALA A 159 17.83 12.11 -1.22
CA ALA A 159 16.72 11.64 -2.06
C ALA A 159 16.35 12.66 -3.14
N VAL A 160 16.31 13.96 -2.79
CA VAL A 160 15.99 15.03 -3.75
C VAL A 160 17.02 15.08 -4.89
N ILE A 161 18.32 15.04 -4.56
CA ILE A 161 19.39 15.04 -5.56
C ILE A 161 19.33 13.76 -6.40
N CYS A 162 19.02 12.61 -5.80
CA CYS A 162 18.91 11.33 -6.48
C CYS A 162 17.77 11.26 -7.51
N LEU A 163 16.74 12.12 -7.40
CA LEU A 163 15.66 12.20 -8.41
C LEU A 163 16.20 12.45 -9.82
N ILE A 164 17.27 13.24 -9.96
CA ILE A 164 17.87 13.57 -11.25
C ILE A 164 18.49 12.33 -11.93
N PRO A 165 19.54 11.68 -11.37
CA PRO A 165 20.15 10.52 -12.01
C PRO A 165 19.16 9.36 -12.17
N TYR A 166 18.23 9.20 -11.23
CA TYR A 166 17.22 8.16 -11.32
C TYR A 166 16.19 8.43 -12.45
N SER A 167 15.82 9.69 -12.69
CA SER A 167 14.97 10.08 -13.83
C SER A 167 15.66 9.80 -15.17
N PHE A 168 16.96 10.10 -15.28
CA PHE A 168 17.75 9.75 -16.47
C PHE A 168 17.84 8.23 -16.68
N LEU A 169 18.03 7.46 -15.61
CA LEU A 169 18.04 5.99 -15.67
C LEU A 169 16.72 5.45 -16.22
N ILE A 170 15.58 5.96 -15.73
CA ILE A 170 14.26 5.55 -16.19
C ILE A 170 14.05 5.89 -17.66
N GLN A 171 14.34 7.14 -18.07
CA GLN A 171 14.18 7.56 -19.45
C GLN A 171 15.13 6.81 -20.40
N GLY A 172 16.34 6.48 -19.93
CA GLY A 172 17.28 5.61 -20.64
C GLY A 172 16.69 4.22 -20.91
N PHE A 173 16.09 3.57 -19.90
CA PHE A 173 15.41 2.29 -20.09
C PHE A 173 14.16 2.39 -20.98
N GLN A 174 13.39 3.48 -20.90
CA GLN A 174 12.27 3.72 -21.81
C GLN A 174 12.74 3.84 -23.27
N ARG A 175 13.87 4.52 -23.50
CA ARG A 175 14.48 4.64 -24.82
C ARG A 175 14.94 3.28 -25.34
N LEU A 176 15.65 2.50 -24.52
CA LEU A 176 16.07 1.14 -24.87
C LEU A 176 14.89 0.25 -25.21
N SER A 177 13.79 0.33 -24.45
CA SER A 177 12.58 -0.42 -24.76
C SER A 177 11.97 -0.01 -26.10
N THR A 178 11.90 1.30 -26.36
CA THR A 178 11.34 1.80 -27.62
C THR A 178 12.15 1.31 -28.81
N GLU A 179 13.47 1.23 -28.69
CA GLU A 179 14.34 0.68 -29.74
C GLU A 179 14.23 -0.85 -29.88
N ALA A 180 14.09 -1.58 -28.77
CA ALA A 180 14.05 -3.04 -28.78
C ALA A 180 12.68 -3.63 -29.15
N VAL A 181 11.58 -3.00 -28.71
CA VAL A 181 10.21 -3.56 -28.79
C VAL A 181 9.21 -2.55 -29.39
N GLY A 182 9.64 -1.33 -29.73
CA GLY A 182 8.81 -0.34 -30.41
C GLY A 182 7.83 0.42 -29.52
N LYS A 183 7.89 0.25 -28.18
CA LYS A 183 7.00 0.92 -27.22
C LYS A 183 7.69 1.19 -25.88
N ASN A 184 7.12 2.13 -25.12
CA ASN A 184 7.47 2.34 -23.72
C ASN A 184 6.94 1.19 -22.84
N LEU A 185 7.66 0.88 -21.77
CA LEU A 185 7.25 -0.11 -20.76
C LEU A 185 6.71 0.60 -19.55
N PHE A 186 5.48 0.25 -19.19
CA PHE A 186 4.89 0.63 -17.93
C PHE A 186 5.00 -0.53 -16.94
N ILE A 187 4.50 -1.70 -17.31
CA ILE A 187 4.37 -2.86 -16.41
C ILE A 187 5.74 -3.30 -15.91
N SER A 188 6.73 -3.50 -16.78
CA SER A 188 8.08 -3.94 -16.41
C SER A 188 8.78 -2.95 -15.49
N ILE A 189 8.68 -1.64 -15.76
CA ILE A 189 9.31 -0.62 -14.93
C ILE A 189 8.60 -0.51 -13.59
N PHE A 190 7.27 -0.44 -13.61
CA PHE A 190 6.44 -0.38 -12.43
C PHE A 190 6.67 -1.57 -11.50
N MET A 191 6.70 -2.79 -12.06
CA MET A 191 7.03 -4.01 -11.31
C MET A 191 8.46 -4.01 -10.79
N GLY A 192 9.44 -3.57 -11.60
CA GLY A 192 10.83 -3.43 -11.17
C GLY A 192 10.97 -2.56 -9.93
N ILE A 193 10.38 -1.36 -9.94
CA ILE A 193 10.36 -0.45 -8.77
C ILE A 193 9.68 -1.12 -7.57
N THR A 194 8.54 -1.78 -7.82
CA THR A 194 7.72 -2.42 -6.80
C THR A 194 8.49 -3.45 -5.97
N ILE A 195 9.25 -4.34 -6.60
CA ILE A 195 10.01 -5.41 -5.92
C ILE A 195 11.50 -5.14 -5.80
N GLY A 196 11.92 -3.90 -6.03
CA GLY A 196 13.33 -3.54 -5.97
C GLY A 196 14.03 -4.01 -4.68
N PRO A 197 13.46 -3.77 -3.48
CA PRO A 197 14.06 -4.23 -2.23
C PRO A 197 14.33 -5.75 -2.20
N MET A 198 13.36 -6.55 -2.66
CA MET A 198 13.44 -8.02 -2.71
C MET A 198 14.49 -8.49 -3.73
N ILE A 199 14.55 -7.85 -4.92
CA ILE A 199 15.58 -8.14 -5.92
C ILE A 199 16.97 -7.84 -5.35
N SER A 200 17.15 -6.68 -4.71
CA SER A 200 18.44 -6.33 -4.09
C SER A 200 18.84 -7.32 -2.99
N GLU A 201 17.91 -7.81 -2.17
CA GLU A 201 18.21 -8.84 -1.18
C GLU A 201 18.64 -10.16 -1.81
N LEU A 202 18.00 -10.61 -2.90
CA LEU A 202 18.45 -11.78 -3.64
C LEU A 202 19.84 -11.60 -4.23
N PHE A 203 20.13 -10.42 -4.79
CA PHE A 203 21.47 -10.09 -5.26
C PHE A 203 22.50 -10.10 -4.13
N ASN A 204 22.14 -9.68 -2.92
CA ASN A 204 23.04 -9.75 -1.76
C ASN A 204 23.45 -11.20 -1.42
N ILE A 205 22.57 -12.18 -1.64
CA ILE A 205 22.89 -13.60 -1.44
C ILE A 205 23.93 -14.08 -2.47
N LEU A 206 23.93 -13.50 -3.68
CA LEU A 206 24.94 -13.81 -4.71
C LEU A 206 26.33 -13.25 -4.34
N VAL A 207 26.39 -12.19 -3.52
CA VAL A 207 27.64 -11.58 -3.07
C VAL A 207 28.22 -12.36 -1.87
N PRO A 208 29.39 -13.02 -1.99
CA PRO A 208 29.89 -13.92 -0.94
C PRO A 208 30.04 -13.26 0.44
N LYS A 209 30.51 -12.01 0.48
CA LYS A 209 30.67 -11.24 1.73
C LYS A 209 29.33 -10.97 2.42
N MET A 210 28.31 -10.61 1.66
CA MET A 210 26.98 -10.29 2.21
C MET A 210 26.25 -11.55 2.63
N ARG A 211 26.33 -12.63 1.82
CA ARG A 211 25.82 -13.96 2.19
C ARG A 211 26.37 -14.44 3.52
N ASN A 212 27.68 -14.29 3.75
CA ASN A 212 28.29 -14.67 5.03
C ASN A 212 27.77 -13.82 6.20
N LYS A 213 27.53 -12.52 5.99
CA LYS A 213 26.97 -11.61 7.01
C LYS A 213 25.51 -11.93 7.36
N GLN A 214 24.75 -12.48 6.41
CA GLN A 214 23.33 -12.83 6.58
C GLN A 214 23.10 -14.26 7.10
N LYS A 215 24.15 -15.08 7.18
CA LYS A 215 24.05 -16.47 7.65
C LYS A 215 23.48 -16.53 9.08
N ARG A 216 22.48 -17.39 9.28
CA ARG A 216 21.89 -17.69 10.60
C ARG A 216 22.12 -19.16 10.91
N GLU A 217 22.51 -19.47 12.15
CA GLU A 217 22.74 -20.85 12.60
C GLU A 217 21.48 -21.51 13.17
N LYS A 218 20.54 -20.70 13.68
CA LYS A 218 19.28 -21.17 14.27
C LYS A 218 18.13 -20.26 13.85
N PRO A 219 16.90 -20.78 13.78
CA PRO A 219 15.70 -19.96 13.59
C PRO A 219 15.55 -18.93 14.72
N ASN A 220 14.97 -17.77 14.41
CA ASN A 220 14.64 -16.76 15.43
C ASN A 220 13.52 -17.26 16.34
N GLU A 221 13.68 -17.10 17.65
CA GLU A 221 12.67 -17.44 18.64
C GLU A 221 11.76 -16.22 18.94
N ILE A 222 10.44 -16.44 18.91
CA ILE A 222 9.45 -15.40 19.21
C ILE A 222 8.51 -15.89 20.30
N TRP A 223 8.43 -15.13 21.39
CA TRP A 223 7.48 -15.38 22.47
C TRP A 223 6.16 -14.68 22.20
N LEU A 224 5.07 -15.46 22.17
CA LEU A 224 3.70 -14.98 22.00
C LEU A 224 2.98 -14.94 23.36
N ALA A 225 2.27 -13.85 23.62
CA ALA A 225 1.44 -13.73 24.80
C ALA A 225 0.31 -14.79 24.81
N PRO A 226 -0.14 -15.26 25.98
CA PRO A 226 -1.21 -16.24 26.09
C PRO A 226 -2.55 -15.68 25.56
N ASP A 227 -3.42 -16.59 25.11
CA ASP A 227 -4.74 -16.20 24.62
C ASP A 227 -5.62 -15.61 25.74
N SER A 228 -6.40 -14.60 25.36
CA SER A 228 -7.41 -14.03 26.24
C SER A 228 -8.54 -15.04 26.45
N LYS A 229 -8.85 -15.40 27.70
CA LYS A 229 -9.98 -16.28 28.05
C LYS A 229 -11.36 -15.67 27.75
N LYS A 230 -11.43 -14.42 27.29
CA LYS A 230 -12.68 -13.70 27.04
C LYS A 230 -13.32 -14.16 25.74
N LYS A 231 -14.49 -14.83 25.84
CA LYS A 231 -15.33 -15.15 24.67
C LYS A 231 -15.85 -13.84 24.06
N LEU A 232 -15.51 -13.62 22.80
CA LEU A 232 -16.03 -12.50 21.99
C LEU A 232 -17.04 -13.06 20.98
N SER A 233 -17.99 -12.22 20.57
CA SER A 233 -18.85 -12.51 19.43
C SER A 233 -18.01 -12.73 18.17
N LEU A 234 -18.52 -13.53 17.22
CA LEU A 234 -17.82 -13.83 15.97
C LEU A 234 -17.39 -12.55 15.25
N TYR A 235 -18.28 -11.57 15.10
CA TYR A 235 -17.97 -10.24 14.55
C TYR A 235 -18.30 -9.15 15.58
N PRO A 236 -17.36 -8.75 16.45
CA PRO A 236 -17.63 -7.75 17.47
C PRO A 236 -17.81 -6.36 16.85
N ASN A 237 -18.63 -5.51 17.48
CA ASN A 237 -18.80 -4.14 16.99
C ASN A 237 -17.49 -3.35 17.18
N PRO A 238 -16.86 -2.81 16.12
CA PRO A 238 -15.58 -2.11 16.22
C PRO A 238 -15.65 -0.86 17.10
N PHE A 239 -16.77 -0.14 17.09
CA PHE A 239 -16.97 1.05 17.93
C PHE A 239 -17.04 0.72 19.43
N LYS A 240 -17.37 -0.53 19.80
CA LYS A 240 -17.37 -0.97 21.21
C LYS A 240 -15.99 -1.43 21.68
N LEU A 241 -15.07 -1.72 20.76
CA LEU A 241 -13.71 -2.11 21.11
C LEU A 241 -12.85 -0.91 21.48
N LEU A 242 -13.16 0.28 20.98
CA LEU A 242 -12.52 1.56 21.31
C LEU A 242 -13.35 2.31 22.37
N THR A 243 -12.70 3.13 23.21
CA THR A 243 -13.43 4.01 24.14
C THR A 243 -14.05 5.17 23.37
N ARG A 244 -15.01 5.89 23.96
CA ARG A 244 -15.62 7.08 23.31
C ARG A 244 -14.57 8.13 22.90
N LYS A 245 -13.55 8.35 23.74
CA LYS A 245 -12.44 9.26 23.44
C LYS A 245 -11.62 8.75 22.24
N GLN A 246 -11.30 7.45 22.23
CA GLN A 246 -10.56 6.83 21.13
C GLN A 246 -11.33 6.85 19.82
N ASN A 247 -12.65 6.58 19.84
CA ASN A 247 -13.50 6.70 18.65
C ASN A 247 -13.51 8.13 18.09
N LYS A 248 -13.51 9.15 18.97
CA LYS A 248 -13.42 10.55 18.53
C LYS A 248 -12.06 10.84 17.89
N ASP A 249 -10.97 10.38 18.51
CA ASP A 249 -9.62 10.56 17.95
C ASP A 249 -9.52 9.88 16.58
N VAL A 250 -9.92 8.60 16.48
CA VAL A 250 -9.99 7.83 15.22
C VAL A 250 -10.81 8.56 14.16
N LEU A 251 -12.02 9.02 14.51
CA LEU A 251 -12.90 9.71 13.57
C LEU A 251 -12.25 10.96 12.99
N VAL A 252 -11.75 11.84 13.85
CA VAL A 252 -11.13 13.11 13.45
C VAL A 252 -9.88 12.84 12.60
N THR A 253 -9.01 11.94 13.05
CA THR A 253 -7.78 11.65 12.32
C THR A 253 -8.03 10.97 10.98
N SER A 254 -9.05 10.11 10.86
CA SER A 254 -9.41 9.49 9.58
C SER A 254 -9.95 10.50 8.57
N VAL A 255 -10.73 11.50 9.00
CA VAL A 255 -11.19 12.58 8.11
C VAL A 255 -10.00 13.42 7.64
N VAL A 256 -9.13 13.85 8.56
CA VAL A 256 -7.94 14.65 8.24
C VAL A 256 -6.99 13.88 7.33
N SER A 257 -6.75 12.60 7.61
CA SER A 257 -5.84 11.78 6.80
C SER A 257 -6.38 11.49 5.41
N THR A 258 -7.71 11.39 5.25
CA THR A 258 -8.36 11.27 3.95
C THR A 258 -8.11 12.53 3.10
N ALA A 259 -8.14 13.72 3.70
CA ALA A 259 -7.79 14.97 3.01
C ALA A 259 -6.30 15.04 2.62
N SER A 260 -5.43 14.42 3.42
CA SER A 260 -3.98 14.31 3.19
C SER A 260 -3.58 13.26 2.15
N PHE A 261 -4.46 12.93 1.19
CA PHE A 261 -4.26 11.82 0.24
C PHE A 261 -2.99 11.93 -0.62
N THR A 262 -2.49 13.14 -0.86
CA THR A 262 -1.25 13.38 -1.62
C THR A 262 0.02 13.10 -0.82
N PHE A 263 -0.07 13.09 0.51
CA PHE A 263 1.06 12.80 1.38
C PHE A 263 1.33 11.29 1.47
N SER A 264 2.54 10.95 1.89
CA SER A 264 2.90 9.57 2.19
C SER A 264 1.97 9.00 3.26
N PRO A 265 1.28 7.87 3.02
CA PRO A 265 0.44 7.23 4.03
C PRO A 265 1.21 6.90 5.31
N VAL A 266 2.46 6.43 5.19
CA VAL A 266 3.36 6.14 6.32
C VAL A 266 3.64 7.42 7.11
N GLY A 267 3.99 8.51 6.42
CA GLY A 267 4.28 9.81 7.05
C GLY A 267 3.06 10.38 7.77
N THR A 268 1.88 10.30 7.15
CA THR A 268 0.60 10.75 7.74
C THR A 268 0.24 9.93 8.98
N THR A 269 0.50 8.61 8.93
CA THR A 269 0.32 7.69 10.07
C THR A 269 1.22 8.04 11.25
N VAL A 270 2.50 8.35 11.00
CA VAL A 270 3.42 8.82 12.04
C VAL A 270 2.94 10.15 12.62
N LEU A 271 2.66 11.14 11.76
CA LEU A 271 2.31 12.49 12.18
C LEU A 271 1.04 12.52 13.05
N LEU A 272 -0.05 11.92 12.57
CA LEU A 272 -1.31 11.90 13.31
C LEU A 272 -1.26 10.97 14.51
N GLY A 273 -0.51 9.87 14.42
CA GLY A 273 -0.26 8.97 15.54
C GLY A 273 0.47 9.67 16.69
N GLU A 274 1.55 10.39 16.40
CA GLU A 274 2.31 11.17 17.39
C GLU A 274 1.52 12.34 17.94
N LEU A 275 0.69 13.00 17.12
CA LEU A 275 -0.23 14.04 17.58
C LEU A 275 -1.23 13.52 18.61
N VAL A 276 -1.74 12.29 18.44
CA VAL A 276 -2.59 11.66 19.45
C VAL A 276 -1.75 11.23 20.65
N ALA A 277 -0.58 10.64 20.44
CA ALA A 277 0.28 10.15 21.50
C ALA A 277 0.72 11.27 22.47
N GLY A 278 1.06 12.44 21.93
CA GLY A 278 1.46 13.62 22.71
C GLY A 278 0.34 14.18 23.61
N ARG A 279 -0.93 13.92 23.27
CA ARG A 279 -2.09 14.36 24.06
C ARG A 279 -2.45 13.39 25.19
N LYS A 280 -1.82 12.21 25.28
CA LYS A 280 -2.12 11.17 26.28
C LYS A 280 -0.97 11.03 27.28
N LYS A 281 -1.25 11.25 28.57
CA LYS A 281 -0.26 11.17 29.65
C LYS A 281 -0.02 9.73 30.13
N GLU A 282 -1.10 8.97 30.37
CA GLU A 282 -0.98 7.60 30.85
C GLU A 282 -0.48 6.65 29.75
N LEU A 283 0.51 5.82 30.08
CA LEU A 283 1.15 4.93 29.12
C LEU A 283 0.17 3.94 28.46
N TYR A 284 -0.76 3.38 29.25
CA TYR A 284 -1.78 2.46 28.73
C TYR A 284 -2.71 3.15 27.72
N GLU A 285 -3.27 4.31 28.08
CA GLU A 285 -4.14 5.07 27.17
C GLU A 285 -3.36 5.58 25.95
N LYS A 286 -2.12 6.03 26.12
CA LYS A 286 -1.23 6.46 25.05
C LYS A 286 -1.03 5.34 24.04
N VAL A 287 -0.50 4.19 24.48
CA VAL A 287 -0.22 3.05 23.59
C VAL A 287 -1.48 2.58 22.88
N THR A 288 -2.57 2.33 23.62
CA THR A 288 -3.80 1.76 23.03
C THR A 288 -4.55 2.73 22.12
N SER A 289 -4.47 4.04 22.37
CA SER A 289 -5.08 5.06 21.50
C SER A 289 -4.24 5.29 20.25
N THR A 290 -2.92 5.38 20.40
CA THR A 290 -2.01 5.64 19.27
C THR A 290 -2.05 4.51 18.25
N VAL A 291 -1.96 3.24 18.66
CA VAL A 291 -2.01 2.13 17.69
C VAL A 291 -3.35 2.06 16.95
N GLY A 292 -4.47 2.34 17.63
CA GLY A 292 -5.78 2.37 16.99
C GLY A 292 -5.94 3.51 15.99
N VAL A 293 -5.40 4.68 16.30
CA VAL A 293 -5.37 5.85 15.41
C VAL A 293 -4.45 5.61 14.23
N GLN A 294 -3.23 5.13 14.47
CA GLN A 294 -2.26 4.88 13.41
C GLN A 294 -2.85 3.94 12.35
N ASP A 295 -3.51 2.87 12.80
CA ASP A 295 -4.10 1.90 11.88
C ASP A 295 -5.34 2.45 11.16
N ALA A 296 -6.16 3.26 11.84
CA ALA A 296 -7.26 3.99 11.20
C ALA A 296 -6.80 4.99 10.14
N VAL A 297 -5.73 5.72 10.43
CA VAL A 297 -5.12 6.72 9.54
C VAL A 297 -4.48 6.05 8.32
N SER A 298 -3.80 4.93 8.53
CA SER A 298 -3.23 4.12 7.44
C SER A 298 -4.30 3.79 6.39
N ASN A 299 -5.39 3.16 6.82
CA ASN A 299 -6.49 2.77 5.93
C ASN A 299 -7.21 3.96 5.31
N ALA A 300 -7.46 5.01 6.10
CA ALA A 300 -8.17 6.17 5.59
C ALA A 300 -7.36 6.93 4.54
N THR A 301 -6.04 7.04 4.72
CA THR A 301 -5.15 7.63 3.72
C THR A 301 -5.05 6.75 2.47
N TYR A 302 -5.09 5.41 2.61
CA TYR A 302 -5.13 4.49 1.47
C TYR A 302 -6.39 4.66 0.62
N ILE A 303 -7.55 4.63 1.25
CA ILE A 303 -8.84 4.80 0.56
C ILE A 303 -8.95 6.21 -0.03
N GLY A 304 -8.53 7.25 0.70
CA GLY A 304 -8.41 8.63 0.20
C GLY A 304 -7.50 8.73 -1.02
N GLY A 305 -6.33 8.10 -0.94
CA GLY A 305 -5.33 8.03 -1.99
C GLY A 305 -5.81 7.37 -3.28
N ILE A 306 -6.91 6.64 -3.27
CA ILE A 306 -7.44 5.96 -4.46
C ILE A 306 -8.67 6.67 -4.97
N ILE A 307 -9.66 6.87 -4.10
CA ILE A 307 -10.95 7.43 -4.48
C ILE A 307 -10.78 8.88 -4.93
N ILE A 308 -9.97 9.69 -4.23
CA ILE A 308 -9.82 11.11 -4.60
C ILE A 308 -9.17 11.25 -5.98
N PRO A 309 -8.01 10.63 -6.27
CA PRO A 309 -7.42 10.77 -7.59
C PRO A 309 -8.24 10.13 -8.72
N LEU A 310 -8.89 8.98 -8.47
CA LEU A 310 -9.76 8.36 -9.47
C LEU A 310 -10.98 9.23 -9.79
N LEU A 311 -11.69 9.71 -8.77
CA LEU A 311 -12.94 10.43 -8.99
C LEU A 311 -12.68 11.86 -9.49
N ALA A 312 -11.71 12.57 -8.92
CA ALA A 312 -11.49 13.98 -9.23
C ALA A 312 -10.66 14.24 -10.49
N PHE A 313 -9.69 13.37 -10.79
CA PHE A 313 -8.67 13.66 -11.81
C PHE A 313 -8.49 12.56 -12.86
N GLY A 314 -8.79 11.31 -12.54
CA GLY A 314 -8.45 10.16 -13.39
C GLY A 314 -6.95 9.93 -13.55
N LEU A 315 -6.13 10.54 -12.70
CA LEU A 315 -4.67 10.50 -12.76
C LEU A 315 -4.10 10.01 -11.42
N PRO A 316 -2.98 9.26 -11.43
CA PRO A 316 -2.41 8.72 -10.21
C PRO A 316 -1.62 9.80 -9.46
N LEU A 317 -2.31 10.73 -8.79
CA LEU A 317 -1.70 11.88 -8.10
C LEU A 317 -1.33 11.63 -6.62
N SER A 318 -1.44 10.39 -6.15
CA SER A 318 -1.10 10.01 -4.78
C SER A 318 -0.09 8.86 -4.74
N PRO A 319 0.69 8.70 -3.65
CA PRO A 319 1.57 7.54 -3.50
C PRO A 319 0.85 6.19 -3.61
N VAL A 320 -0.41 6.12 -3.17
CA VAL A 320 -1.23 4.90 -3.19
C VAL A 320 -1.73 4.60 -4.61
N ALA A 321 -2.16 5.63 -5.33
CA ALA A 321 -2.53 5.55 -6.73
C ALA A 321 -1.33 5.22 -7.62
N LEU A 322 -0.14 5.64 -7.23
CA LEU A 322 1.11 5.37 -7.95
C LEU A 322 1.71 4.00 -7.63
N GLY A 323 1.40 3.45 -6.45
CA GLY A 323 1.84 2.13 -6.01
C GLY A 323 0.71 1.10 -6.13
N PRO A 324 0.12 0.64 -5.02
CA PRO A 324 -0.75 -0.54 -4.98
C PRO A 324 -2.00 -0.44 -5.88
N ALA A 325 -2.49 0.78 -6.17
CA ALA A 325 -3.65 0.99 -7.03
C ALA A 325 -3.30 1.42 -8.46
N ALA A 326 -2.03 1.53 -8.84
CA ALA A 326 -1.61 1.97 -10.18
C ALA A 326 -2.30 1.23 -11.34
N PRO A 327 -2.54 -0.09 -11.26
CA PRO A 327 -3.24 -0.81 -12.32
C PRO A 327 -4.67 -0.31 -12.60
N LEU A 328 -5.31 0.38 -11.64
CA LEU A 328 -6.64 0.97 -11.84
C LEU A 328 -6.59 2.27 -12.65
N PHE A 329 -5.42 2.91 -12.73
CA PHE A 329 -5.21 4.16 -13.46
C PHE A 329 -4.57 3.91 -14.82
N ASN A 330 -3.52 3.07 -14.83
CA ASN A 330 -2.71 2.80 -16.02
C ASN A 330 -2.35 1.32 -16.08
N ALA A 331 -2.90 0.62 -17.06
CA ALA A 331 -2.62 -0.77 -17.36
C ALA A 331 -2.87 -1.04 -18.86
N PRO A 332 -1.98 -0.56 -19.74
CA PRO A 332 -2.17 -0.72 -21.18
C PRO A 332 -2.26 -2.19 -21.59
N PRO A 333 -3.15 -2.56 -22.53
CA PRO A 333 -4.02 -1.69 -23.33
C PRO A 333 -5.41 -1.41 -22.71
N VAL A 334 -5.69 -1.89 -21.49
CA VAL A 334 -7.05 -1.84 -20.91
C VAL A 334 -7.36 -0.48 -20.31
N PHE A 335 -6.45 0.04 -19.46
CA PHE A 335 -6.57 1.37 -18.88
C PHE A 335 -5.39 2.25 -19.26
N THR A 336 -5.65 3.52 -19.55
CA THR A 336 -4.64 4.49 -19.98
C THR A 336 -4.84 5.84 -19.31
N VAL A 337 -3.74 6.56 -19.11
CA VAL A 337 -3.74 7.93 -18.57
C VAL A 337 -3.61 9.00 -19.66
N SER A 338 -3.27 8.63 -20.90
CA SER A 338 -3.18 9.53 -22.04
C SER A 338 -3.58 8.80 -23.34
N PRO A 339 -4.83 8.96 -23.83
CA PRO A 339 -5.94 9.70 -23.20
C PRO A 339 -6.42 9.01 -21.91
N ILE A 340 -7.09 9.77 -21.03
CA ILE A 340 -7.68 9.23 -19.79
C ILE A 340 -8.82 8.28 -20.19
N ASN A 341 -8.58 6.99 -19.97
CA ASN A 341 -9.54 5.91 -20.16
C ASN A 341 -9.33 4.90 -19.04
N ASN A 342 -9.90 5.17 -17.88
CA ASN A 342 -9.80 4.33 -16.70
C ASN A 342 -11.06 4.44 -15.83
N LEU A 343 -11.02 3.93 -14.59
CA LEU A 343 -12.17 3.91 -13.69
C LEU A 343 -12.86 5.28 -13.54
N HIS A 344 -12.12 6.39 -13.70
CA HIS A 344 -12.68 7.74 -13.74
C HIS A 344 -13.81 7.91 -14.77
N ASN A 345 -13.65 7.33 -15.96
CA ASN A 345 -14.63 7.42 -17.04
C ASN A 345 -15.72 6.36 -16.92
N TYR A 346 -15.43 5.22 -16.30
CA TYR A 346 -16.34 4.08 -16.21
C TYR A 346 -17.28 4.10 -15.00
N LEU A 347 -16.95 4.85 -13.94
CA LEU A 347 -17.71 4.86 -12.69
C LEU A 347 -18.37 6.22 -12.43
N ASP A 348 -19.68 6.20 -12.25
CA ASP A 348 -20.39 7.31 -11.59
C ASP A 348 -20.00 7.51 -10.11
N VAL A 349 -20.20 8.73 -9.61
CA VAL A 349 -19.91 9.13 -8.21
C VAL A 349 -20.53 8.17 -7.18
N TRP A 350 -21.77 7.75 -7.37
CA TRP A 350 -22.46 6.84 -6.45
C TRP A 350 -21.85 5.43 -6.43
N HIS A 351 -21.20 4.99 -7.52
CA HIS A 351 -20.52 3.71 -7.55
C HIS A 351 -19.37 3.68 -6.54
N TYR A 352 -18.60 4.77 -6.39
CA TYR A 352 -17.51 4.84 -5.42
C TYR A 352 -17.98 4.65 -3.97
N ILE A 353 -19.21 5.09 -3.64
CA ILE A 353 -19.79 4.90 -2.32
C ILE A 353 -20.28 3.46 -2.15
N VAL A 354 -21.20 3.01 -3.00
CA VAL A 354 -21.87 1.71 -2.86
C VAL A 354 -20.86 0.56 -2.96
N PHE A 355 -20.04 0.57 -4.01
CA PHE A 355 -19.05 -0.48 -4.25
C PHE A 355 -17.82 -0.35 -3.34
N GLY A 356 -17.54 0.85 -2.85
CA GLY A 356 -16.55 1.06 -1.78
C GLY A 356 -16.98 0.35 -0.50
N PHE A 357 -18.23 0.52 -0.08
CA PHE A 357 -18.76 -0.21 1.09
C PHE A 357 -18.84 -1.71 0.85
N ILE A 358 -19.27 -2.18 -0.32
CA ILE A 358 -19.25 -3.61 -0.66
C ILE A 358 -17.82 -4.17 -0.54
N GLY A 359 -16.82 -3.43 -1.02
CA GLY A 359 -15.41 -3.76 -0.85
C GLY A 359 -15.03 -3.89 0.63
N ILE A 360 -15.31 -2.88 1.46
CA ILE A 360 -15.02 -2.90 2.90
C ILE A 360 -15.66 -4.10 3.59
N PHE A 361 -16.94 -4.34 3.34
CA PHE A 361 -17.66 -5.45 3.95
C PHE A 361 -17.13 -6.81 3.47
N GLY A 362 -16.92 -6.99 2.17
CA GLY A 362 -16.36 -8.22 1.60
C GLY A 362 -14.97 -8.52 2.15
N GLY A 363 -14.07 -7.54 2.15
CA GLY A 363 -12.70 -7.70 2.65
C GLY A 363 -12.62 -7.95 4.16
N SER A 364 -13.43 -7.22 4.95
CA SER A 364 -13.41 -7.34 6.41
C SER A 364 -14.11 -8.60 6.95
N LEU A 365 -14.97 -9.26 6.16
CA LEU A 365 -15.81 -10.37 6.63
C LEU A 365 -15.00 -11.53 7.21
N LEU A 366 -13.82 -11.83 6.66
CA LEU A 366 -12.89 -12.82 7.22
C LEU A 366 -11.77 -12.15 8.04
N ALA A 367 -11.17 -11.09 7.49
CA ALA A 367 -9.99 -10.45 8.08
C ALA A 367 -10.22 -10.01 9.53
N TYR A 368 -11.36 -9.36 9.79
CA TYR A 368 -11.69 -8.77 11.08
C TYR A 368 -11.96 -9.81 12.18
N PRO A 369 -12.87 -10.78 12.00
CA PRO A 369 -13.11 -11.81 13.00
C PRO A 369 -11.87 -12.68 13.25
N VAL A 370 -11.10 -13.03 12.22
CA VAL A 370 -9.87 -13.81 12.37
C VAL A 370 -8.84 -13.06 13.20
N SER A 371 -8.62 -11.78 12.90
CA SER A 371 -7.70 -10.93 13.67
C SER A 371 -8.09 -10.89 15.13
N ILE A 372 -9.36 -10.66 15.45
CA ILE A 372 -9.77 -10.49 16.84
C ILE A 372 -9.78 -11.79 17.66
N THR A 373 -10.21 -12.88 17.05
CA THR A 373 -10.49 -14.13 17.78
C THR A 373 -9.36 -15.15 17.71
N LYS A 374 -8.54 -15.13 16.66
CA LYS A 374 -7.53 -16.17 16.41
C LYS A 374 -6.11 -15.64 16.17
N ALA A 375 -5.81 -14.38 16.51
CA ALA A 375 -4.49 -13.77 16.29
C ALA A 375 -3.31 -14.64 16.71
N ARG A 376 -3.29 -15.17 17.94
CA ARG A 376 -2.16 -15.98 18.43
C ARG A 376 -1.95 -17.26 17.61
N SER A 377 -3.00 -18.05 17.43
CA SER A 377 -2.94 -19.31 16.69
C SER A 377 -2.48 -19.10 15.24
N TRP A 378 -2.95 -18.03 14.60
CA TRP A 378 -2.51 -17.69 13.24
C TRP A 378 -1.08 -17.20 13.19
N THR A 379 -0.66 -16.37 14.16
CA THR A 379 0.74 -15.93 14.29
C THR A 379 1.66 -17.13 14.44
N GLU A 380 1.32 -18.07 15.33
CA GLU A 380 2.11 -19.30 15.54
C GLU A 380 2.17 -20.18 14.29
N LYS A 381 1.02 -20.44 13.66
CA LYS A 381 0.95 -21.29 12.46
C LYS A 381 1.74 -20.69 11.31
N MET A 382 1.67 -19.38 11.14
CA MET A 382 2.40 -18.68 10.10
C MET A 382 3.92 -18.75 10.32
N PHE A 383 4.42 -18.43 11.52
CA PHE A 383 5.86 -18.51 11.80
C PHE A 383 6.44 -19.93 11.68
N LYS A 384 5.62 -20.96 11.94
CA LYS A 384 6.05 -22.36 11.80
C LYS A 384 5.89 -22.93 10.39
N GLY A 385 4.91 -22.46 9.63
CA GLY A 385 4.47 -23.10 8.39
C GLY A 385 4.80 -22.36 7.10
N ILE A 386 5.09 -21.07 7.15
CA ILE A 386 5.31 -20.25 5.94
C ILE A 386 6.78 -19.88 5.83
N SER A 387 7.44 -20.39 4.78
CA SER A 387 8.77 -19.93 4.41
C SER A 387 8.69 -18.56 3.72
N HIS A 388 9.47 -17.60 4.20
CA HIS A 388 9.57 -16.27 3.60
C HIS A 388 10.13 -16.34 2.17
N GLU A 389 11.04 -17.29 1.90
CA GLU A 389 11.63 -17.51 0.58
C GLU A 389 10.60 -17.97 -0.45
N ALA A 390 9.65 -18.81 -0.04
CA ALA A 390 8.58 -19.29 -0.93
C ALA A 390 7.66 -18.13 -1.37
N LEU A 391 7.43 -17.18 -0.46
CA LEU A 391 6.65 -15.98 -0.77
C LEU A 391 7.39 -15.09 -1.79
N ILE A 392 8.69 -14.82 -1.54
CA ILE A 392 9.54 -14.06 -2.47
C ILE A 392 9.54 -14.71 -3.87
N GLY A 393 9.73 -16.03 -3.92
CA GLY A 393 9.71 -16.80 -5.17
C GLY A 393 8.37 -16.70 -5.92
N SER A 394 7.25 -16.78 -5.20
CA SER A 394 5.92 -16.68 -5.81
C SER A 394 5.65 -15.31 -6.46
N PHE A 395 6.01 -14.22 -5.79
CA PHE A 395 5.83 -12.87 -6.32
C PHE A 395 6.78 -12.58 -7.49
N LEU A 396 8.04 -13.04 -7.40
CA LEU A 396 8.97 -12.94 -8.53
C LEU A 396 8.48 -13.69 -9.77
N GLY A 397 7.94 -14.90 -9.60
CA GLY A 397 7.36 -15.66 -10.71
C GLY A 397 6.24 -14.89 -11.41
N LEU A 398 5.32 -14.31 -10.63
CA LEU A 398 4.22 -13.51 -11.19
C LEU A 398 4.73 -12.23 -11.87
N ILE A 399 5.78 -11.61 -11.35
CA ILE A 399 6.37 -10.40 -11.93
C ILE A 399 7.11 -10.70 -13.23
N PHE A 400 7.89 -11.78 -13.28
CA PHE A 400 8.51 -12.22 -14.52
C PHE A 400 7.46 -12.56 -15.57
N MET A 401 6.34 -13.18 -15.17
CA MET A 401 5.20 -13.40 -16.07
C MET A 401 4.64 -12.08 -16.62
N LEU A 402 4.40 -11.08 -15.78
CA LEU A 402 3.88 -9.77 -16.21
C LEU A 402 4.87 -8.98 -17.08
N ALA A 403 6.14 -8.98 -16.71
CA ALA A 403 7.20 -8.33 -17.48
C ALA A 403 7.39 -9.01 -18.84
N TYR A 404 7.31 -10.34 -18.87
CA TYR A 404 7.33 -11.12 -20.12
C TYR A 404 6.10 -10.84 -20.99
N TYR A 405 4.93 -10.72 -20.38
CA TYR A 405 3.70 -10.36 -21.09
C TYR A 405 3.83 -8.99 -21.78
N GLU A 406 4.47 -8.00 -21.15
CA GLU A 406 4.61 -6.68 -21.74
C GLU A 406 5.64 -6.62 -22.88
N ALA A 407 6.83 -7.20 -22.68
CA ALA A 407 7.96 -7.03 -23.60
C ALA A 407 8.92 -8.24 -23.69
N GLY A 408 8.42 -9.44 -23.40
CA GLY A 408 9.20 -10.67 -23.45
C GLY A 408 10.43 -10.61 -22.53
N PHE A 409 11.55 -11.17 -22.99
CA PHE A 409 12.79 -11.18 -22.23
C PHE A 409 13.34 -9.76 -21.95
N ILE A 410 13.15 -8.81 -22.87
CA ILE A 410 13.56 -7.42 -22.65
C ILE A 410 12.82 -6.82 -21.45
N GLY A 411 11.52 -7.10 -21.33
CA GLY A 411 10.73 -6.67 -20.18
C GLY A 411 11.25 -7.21 -18.86
N ILE A 412 11.65 -8.49 -18.82
CA ILE A 412 12.25 -9.10 -17.61
C ILE A 412 13.58 -8.43 -17.26
N ILE A 413 14.47 -8.24 -18.26
CA ILE A 413 15.78 -7.63 -18.05
C ILE A 413 15.63 -6.20 -17.49
N ILE A 414 14.75 -5.40 -18.09
CA ILE A 414 14.49 -4.03 -17.64
C ILE A 414 13.92 -4.02 -16.21
N ALA A 415 12.95 -4.90 -15.92
CA ALA A 415 12.39 -5.02 -14.58
C ALA A 415 13.46 -5.40 -13.54
N LEU A 416 14.35 -6.33 -13.86
CA LEU A 416 15.46 -6.73 -12.99
C LEU A 416 16.49 -5.61 -12.78
N CYS A 417 16.87 -4.89 -13.84
CA CYS A 417 17.80 -3.78 -13.73
C CYS A 417 17.23 -2.66 -12.86
N ILE A 418 16.00 -2.21 -13.15
CA ILE A 418 15.34 -1.16 -12.39
C ILE A 418 15.11 -1.62 -10.95
N GLY A 419 14.72 -2.88 -10.74
CA GLY A 419 14.58 -3.44 -9.41
C GLY A 419 15.89 -3.52 -8.64
N LEU A 420 17.01 -3.87 -9.28
CA LEU A 420 18.31 -3.87 -8.61
C LEU A 420 18.73 -2.47 -8.18
N PHE A 421 18.66 -1.48 -9.09
CA PHE A 421 19.01 -0.09 -8.76
C PHE A 421 18.06 0.50 -7.72
N GLY A 422 16.75 0.35 -7.93
CA GLY A 422 15.72 0.80 -6.99
C GLY A 422 15.84 0.12 -5.63
N GLY A 423 16.18 -1.16 -5.60
CA GLY A 423 16.44 -1.92 -4.38
C GLY A 423 17.67 -1.45 -3.62
N ILE A 424 18.76 -1.12 -4.32
CA ILE A 424 19.94 -0.51 -3.70
C ILE A 424 19.60 0.86 -3.10
N LEU A 425 18.87 1.70 -3.84
CA LEU A 425 18.40 2.99 -3.34
C LEU A 425 17.52 2.85 -2.09
N HIS A 426 16.67 1.83 -2.06
CA HIS A 426 15.81 1.55 -0.89
C HIS A 426 16.62 1.01 0.30
N ASN A 427 17.37 -0.08 0.11
CA ASN A 427 18.00 -0.85 1.18
C ASN A 427 19.23 -0.14 1.77
N ILE A 428 19.97 0.63 0.95
CA ILE A 428 21.23 1.27 1.36
C ILE A 428 21.04 2.76 1.62
N PHE A 429 20.28 3.44 0.76
CA PHE A 429 20.13 4.89 0.82
C PHE A 429 18.81 5.35 1.45
N GLU A 430 17.98 4.43 1.95
CA GLU A 430 16.68 4.71 2.56
C GLU A 430 15.71 5.52 1.69
N ILE A 431 15.88 5.45 0.36
CA ILE A 431 14.99 6.09 -0.62
C ILE A 431 13.84 5.11 -0.92
N HIS A 432 12.72 5.30 -0.24
CA HIS A 432 11.58 4.40 -0.35
C HIS A 432 10.95 4.38 -1.76
N THR A 433 10.23 3.30 -2.07
CA THR A 433 9.62 3.03 -3.39
C THR A 433 8.65 4.13 -3.84
N GLY A 434 7.94 4.77 -2.91
CA GLY A 434 7.10 5.94 -3.22
C GLY A 434 7.85 7.12 -3.88
N VAL A 435 9.09 7.42 -3.47
CA VAL A 435 9.93 8.43 -4.14
C VAL A 435 10.26 7.97 -5.56
N GLN A 436 10.58 6.69 -5.71
CA GLN A 436 10.96 6.09 -6.99
C GLN A 436 9.80 6.10 -8.00
N PHE A 437 8.56 5.82 -7.57
CA PHE A 437 7.37 5.98 -8.43
C PHE A 437 7.14 7.43 -8.82
N MET A 438 7.23 8.36 -7.87
CA MET A 438 7.09 9.79 -8.21
C MET A 438 8.16 10.23 -9.20
N ALA A 439 9.39 9.77 -9.04
CA ALA A 439 10.46 9.99 -10.01
C ALA A 439 10.13 9.37 -11.37
N TYR A 440 9.55 8.16 -11.43
CA TYR A 440 9.10 7.54 -12.68
C TYR A 440 8.11 8.42 -13.45
N TYR A 441 7.05 8.90 -12.79
CA TYR A 441 6.05 9.75 -13.46
C TYR A 441 6.58 11.16 -13.77
N ALA A 442 7.48 11.71 -12.95
CA ALA A 442 8.14 12.99 -13.21
C ALA A 442 9.27 12.91 -14.25
N SER A 443 9.82 11.72 -14.50
CA SER A 443 11.09 11.54 -15.21
C SER A 443 11.11 12.15 -16.61
N ALA A 444 10.01 12.03 -17.37
CA ALA A 444 9.90 12.60 -18.71
C ALA A 444 10.02 14.12 -18.68
N TRP A 445 9.34 14.77 -17.74
CA TRP A 445 9.37 16.23 -17.57
C TRP A 445 10.71 16.72 -17.06
N ILE A 446 11.28 16.04 -16.06
CA ILE A 446 12.60 16.38 -15.48
C ILE A 446 13.68 16.31 -16.57
N VAL A 447 13.75 15.21 -17.30
CA VAL A 447 14.78 15.02 -18.33
C VAL A 447 14.57 15.98 -19.49
N SER A 448 13.34 16.20 -19.96
CA SER A 448 13.09 17.11 -21.08
C SER A 448 13.50 18.55 -20.75
N HIS A 449 13.21 19.03 -19.54
CA HIS A 449 13.54 20.40 -19.14
C HIS A 449 15.04 20.56 -18.83
N LEU A 450 15.69 19.55 -18.26
CA LEU A 450 17.14 19.57 -18.05
C LEU A 450 17.90 19.54 -19.37
N LEU A 451 17.45 18.74 -20.34
CA LEU A 451 18.05 18.72 -21.67
C LEU A 451 17.78 20.00 -22.45
N ALA A 452 16.66 20.69 -22.22
CA ALA A 452 16.38 21.99 -22.84
C ALA A 452 17.24 23.14 -22.29
N LEU A 453 17.93 22.95 -21.16
CA LEU A 453 18.87 23.93 -20.60
C LEU A 453 20.28 23.84 -21.22
N VAL A 454 20.56 22.78 -21.97
CA VAL A 454 21.82 22.52 -22.69
C VAL A 454 21.60 22.79 -24.16
#